data_AF-A0A3B1A9Y6-F1
#
_entry.id   AF-A0A3B1A9Y6-F1
#
_cell.length_a   1.000
_cell.length_b   1.000
_cell.length_c   1.000
_cell.angle_alpha   90.00
_cell.angle_beta   90.00
_cell.angle_gamma   90.00
#
_symmetry.space_group_name_H-M   'P 1'
#
loop_
_entity.id
_entity.type
_entity.pdbx_description
1 polymer ?
#
loop_
_entity_poly.entity_id
_entity_poly.type
_entity_poly.pdbx_seq_one_letter_code
_entity_poly.pdbx_strand_id
1 'polypeptide(L)'
;MKWIAITVVLLLFVLFPKKMLGGLGIAVLVGSIVGGFFYYQDWSERKVVEAVKVSVVHSLAFCDELAPLKITIDNFSDKTISMVEWNISAHQKGFSDDLAVPGYQIYSQDKILKPNARWRGCVGLPKLKRDVENASALVFSIKNRDAIFD
;
A
#
# COMPACT_ATOMS: atom_id res chain seq x y z
N MET A 1 1.58 -36.15 -28.57
CA MET A 1 0.56 -36.27 -27.50
C MET A 1 -0.39 -35.07 -27.41
N LYS A 2 0.09 -33.81 -27.51
CA LYS A 2 -0.78 -32.60 -27.45
C LYS A 2 -1.88 -32.53 -28.53
N TRP A 3 -1.62 -33.06 -29.72
CA TRP A 3 -2.53 -33.00 -30.86
C TRP A 3 -3.74 -33.94 -30.73
N ILE A 4 -3.59 -35.03 -29.99
CA ILE A 4 -4.65 -36.03 -29.74
C ILE A 4 -5.71 -35.43 -28.80
N ALA A 5 -5.28 -34.63 -27.81
CA ALA A 5 -6.21 -33.95 -26.92
C ALA A 5 -7.08 -32.94 -27.69
N ILE A 6 -6.49 -32.20 -28.63
CA ILE A 6 -7.20 -31.20 -29.44
C ILE A 6 -8.22 -31.89 -30.36
N THR A 7 -7.84 -32.97 -31.05
CA THR A 7 -8.76 -33.67 -31.95
C THR A 7 -9.92 -34.33 -31.20
N VAL A 8 -9.68 -34.90 -30.01
CA VAL A 8 -10.74 -35.48 -29.17
C VAL A 8 -11.71 -34.41 -28.66
N VAL A 9 -11.20 -33.25 -28.22
CA VAL A 9 -12.02 -32.11 -27.77
C VAL A 9 -12.88 -31.56 -28.91
N LEU A 10 -12.31 -31.44 -30.12
CA LEU A 10 -13.01 -30.94 -31.30
C LEU A 10 -14.09 -31.92 -31.78
N LEU A 11 -13.81 -33.23 -31.70
CA LEU A 11 -14.74 -34.30 -32.06
C LEU A 11 -15.91 -34.39 -31.06
N LEU A 12 -15.65 -34.26 -29.76
CA LEU A 12 -16.69 -34.13 -28.72
C LEU A 12 -17.55 -32.86 -28.90
N PHE A 13 -16.96 -31.75 -29.35
CA PHE A 13 -17.68 -30.49 -29.63
C PHE A 13 -18.70 -30.64 -30.76
N VAL A 14 -18.34 -31.37 -31.82
CA VAL A 14 -19.22 -31.62 -32.98
C VAL A 14 -20.30 -32.66 -32.65
N LEU A 15 -19.99 -33.70 -31.88
CA LEU A 15 -20.93 -34.78 -31.56
C LEU A 15 -21.94 -34.42 -30.45
N PHE A 16 -21.56 -33.58 -29.49
CA PHE A 16 -22.41 -33.23 -28.34
C PHE A 16 -22.50 -31.71 -28.08
N PRO A 17 -22.94 -30.90 -29.06
CA PRO A 17 -22.89 -29.44 -28.99
C PRO A 17 -23.66 -28.88 -27.79
N LYS A 18 -24.82 -29.46 -27.44
CA LYS A 18 -25.64 -29.02 -26.29
C LYS A 18 -25.01 -29.32 -24.93
N LYS A 19 -24.29 -30.44 -24.80
CA LYS A 19 -23.63 -30.84 -23.55
C LYS A 19 -22.34 -30.04 -23.35
N MET A 20 -21.63 -29.74 -24.44
CA MET A 20 -20.40 -28.97 -24.39
C MET A 20 -20.65 -27.46 -24.21
N LEU A 21 -21.72 -26.89 -24.80
CA LEU A 21 -22.18 -25.53 -24.45
C LEU A 21 -22.56 -25.43 -22.96
N GLY A 22 -23.28 -26.42 -22.44
CA GLY A 22 -23.64 -26.47 -21.01
C GLY A 22 -22.41 -26.53 -20.11
N GLY A 23 -21.44 -27.40 -20.43
CA GLY A 23 -20.18 -27.51 -19.70
C GLY A 23 -19.33 -26.23 -19.75
N LEU A 24 -19.23 -25.59 -20.92
CA LEU A 24 -18.52 -24.33 -21.08
C LEU A 24 -19.20 -23.20 -20.29
N GLY A 25 -20.54 -23.14 -20.30
CA GLY A 25 -21.30 -22.18 -19.50
C GLY A 25 -21.06 -22.34 -18.00
N ILE A 26 -21.01 -23.58 -17.51
CA ILE A 26 -20.68 -23.88 -16.11
C ILE A 26 -19.24 -23.45 -15.80
N ALA A 27 -18.28 -23.75 -16.67
CA ALA A 27 -16.89 -23.35 -16.48
C ALA A 27 -16.71 -21.82 -16.41
N VAL A 28 -17.41 -21.06 -17.27
CA VAL A 28 -17.39 -19.59 -17.24
C VAL A 28 -18.06 -19.05 -15.97
N LEU A 29 -19.18 -19.64 -15.54
CA LEU A 29 -19.86 -19.26 -14.29
C LEU A 29 -18.96 -19.48 -13.07
N VAL A 30 -18.37 -20.67 -12.95
CA VAL A 30 -17.44 -21.00 -11.86
C VAL A 30 -16.22 -20.09 -11.90
N GLY A 31 -15.62 -19.89 -13.07
CA GLY A 31 -14.48 -18.97 -13.24
C GLY A 31 -14.80 -17.53 -12.87
N SER A 32 -16.01 -17.06 -13.19
CA SER A 32 -16.47 -15.70 -12.86
C SER A 32 -16.74 -15.53 -11.37
N ILE A 33 -17.32 -16.54 -10.71
CA ILE A 33 -17.55 -16.53 -9.26
C ILE A 33 -16.22 -16.50 -8.50
N VAL A 34 -15.30 -17.39 -8.87
CA VAL A 34 -13.98 -17.48 -8.24
C VAL A 34 -13.17 -16.22 -8.51
N GLY A 35 -13.09 -15.77 -9.76
CA GLY A 35 -12.39 -14.54 -10.15
C GLY A 35 -12.96 -13.29 -9.47
N GLY A 36 -14.30 -13.19 -9.40
CA GLY A 36 -14.99 -12.11 -8.69
C GLY A 36 -14.72 -12.11 -7.18
N PHE A 37 -14.66 -13.29 -6.56
CA PHE A 37 -14.35 -13.42 -5.14
C PHE A 37 -12.93 -12.93 -4.80
N PHE A 38 -11.93 -13.35 -5.59
CA PHE A 38 -10.55 -12.88 -5.42
C PHE A 38 -10.42 -11.36 -5.65
N TYR A 39 -11.15 -10.81 -6.62
CA TYR A 39 -11.15 -9.37 -6.89
C TYR A 39 -11.76 -8.56 -5.72
N TYR A 40 -12.83 -9.06 -5.11
CA TYR A 40 -13.48 -8.39 -3.98
C TYR A 40 -12.59 -8.37 -2.72
N GLN A 41 -11.84 -9.44 -2.47
CA GLN A 41 -10.93 -9.53 -1.32
C GLN A 41 -9.80 -8.48 -1.42
N ASP A 42 -9.15 -8.35 -2.58
CA ASP A 42 -8.10 -7.35 -2.82
C ASP A 42 -8.63 -5.91 -2.68
N TRP A 43 -9.87 -5.65 -3.09
CA TRP A 43 -10.47 -4.32 -2.96
C TRP A 43 -10.77 -3.91 -1.52
N SER A 44 -11.19 -4.86 -0.68
CA SER A 44 -11.46 -4.58 0.74
C SER A 44 -10.18 -4.23 1.50
N GLU A 45 -9.07 -4.92 1.22
CA GLU A 45 -7.81 -4.66 1.91
C GLU A 45 -7.19 -3.31 1.53
N ARG A 46 -7.24 -2.93 0.25
CA ARG A 46 -6.72 -1.63 -0.23
C ARG A 46 -7.44 -0.44 0.40
N LYS A 47 -8.76 -0.53 0.59
CA LYS A 47 -9.55 0.56 1.18
C LYS A 47 -9.22 0.86 2.63
N VAL A 48 -8.87 -0.17 3.40
CA VAL A 48 -8.54 0.00 4.82
C VAL A 48 -7.19 0.72 4.97
N VAL A 49 -6.22 0.45 4.09
CA VAL A 49 -4.91 1.15 4.05
C VAL A 49 -5.04 2.60 3.56
N GLU A 50 -6.01 2.90 2.68
CA GLU A 50 -6.30 4.29 2.27
C GLU A 50 -6.85 5.15 3.40
N ALA A 51 -7.54 4.55 4.36
CA ALA A 51 -8.09 5.27 5.52
C ALA A 51 -7.03 5.67 6.56
N VAL A 52 -5.79 5.16 6.46
CA VAL A 52 -4.68 5.57 7.31
C VAL A 52 -3.90 6.69 6.64
N LYS A 53 -4.02 7.90 7.20
CA LYS A 53 -3.33 9.08 6.71
C LYS A 53 -2.12 9.37 7.58
N VAL A 54 -0.93 9.30 6.98
CA VAL A 54 0.32 9.70 7.61
C VAL A 54 0.78 11.01 6.97
N SER A 55 1.08 12.01 7.79
CA SER A 55 1.58 13.30 7.34
C SER A 55 2.83 13.70 8.10
N VAL A 56 3.73 14.38 7.40
CA VAL A 56 5.00 14.88 7.93
C VAL A 56 5.08 16.39 7.72
N VAL A 57 5.50 17.10 8.76
CA VAL A 57 5.74 18.54 8.71
C VAL A 57 7.00 18.86 9.49
N HIS A 58 7.89 19.65 8.90
CA HIS A 58 9.05 20.20 9.61
C HIS A 58 8.59 21.27 10.60
N SER A 59 8.80 21.08 11.89
CA SER A 59 8.30 22.00 12.93
C SER A 59 9.17 21.99 14.18
N LEU A 60 10.09 22.97 14.27
CA LEU A 60 10.93 23.22 15.44
C LEU A 60 10.16 23.79 16.65
N ALA A 61 8.91 24.22 16.45
CA ALA A 61 8.06 24.68 17.54
C ALA A 61 7.49 23.53 18.40
N PHE A 62 7.37 22.34 17.83
CA PHE A 62 6.82 21.16 18.49
C PHE A 62 7.87 20.06 18.75
N CYS A 63 8.99 20.10 18.02
CA CYS A 63 10.01 19.08 18.07
C CYS A 63 11.40 19.69 18.19
N ASP A 64 12.33 18.95 18.79
CA ASP A 64 13.72 19.39 19.00
C ASP A 64 14.56 19.32 17.72
N GLU A 65 15.73 19.97 17.72
CA GLU A 65 16.65 19.99 16.58
C GLU A 65 17.15 18.61 16.16
N LEU A 66 17.22 17.65 17.09
CA LEU A 66 17.58 16.26 16.80
C LEU A 66 16.47 15.49 16.08
N ALA A 67 15.22 15.91 16.23
CA ALA A 67 14.05 15.24 15.68
C ALA A 67 13.02 16.24 15.10
N PRO A 68 13.40 17.08 14.13
CA PRO A 68 12.63 18.27 13.76
C PRO A 68 11.37 17.97 12.94
N LEU A 69 11.13 16.70 12.58
CA LEU A 69 9.99 16.28 11.78
C LEU A 69 8.85 15.82 12.69
N LYS A 70 7.73 16.54 12.63
CA LYS A 70 6.49 16.14 13.27
C LYS A 70 5.72 15.19 12.36
N ILE A 71 5.46 13.99 12.85
CA ILE A 71 4.60 12.98 12.20
C ILE A 71 3.23 13.02 12.85
N THR A 72 2.19 12.98 12.01
CA THR A 72 0.81 12.79 12.45
C THR A 72 0.22 11.60 11.72
N ILE A 73 -0.28 10.63 12.49
CA ILE A 73 -0.96 9.43 12.00
C ILE A 73 -2.43 9.55 12.40
N ASP A 74 -3.30 9.55 11.41
CA ASP A 74 -4.74 9.56 11.56
C ASP A 74 -5.31 8.21 11.11
N ASN A 75 -6.00 7.52 12.01
CA ASN A 75 -6.74 6.32 11.69
C ASN A 75 -8.19 6.68 11.34
N PHE A 76 -8.51 6.88 10.05
CA PHE A 76 -9.90 7.07 9.62
C PHE A 76 -10.63 5.76 9.30
N SER A 77 -10.01 4.61 9.59
CA SER A 77 -10.65 3.31 9.43
C SER A 77 -11.57 2.98 10.60
N ASP A 78 -12.42 1.98 10.40
CA ASP A 78 -13.26 1.36 11.41
C ASP A 78 -12.52 0.25 12.20
N LYS A 79 -11.25 -0.02 11.86
CA LYS A 79 -10.40 -1.04 12.49
C LYS A 79 -9.39 -0.42 13.44
N THR A 80 -8.92 -1.23 14.38
CA THR A 80 -7.81 -0.85 15.27
C THR A 80 -6.50 -1.12 14.56
N ILE A 81 -5.61 -0.14 14.52
CA ILE A 81 -4.26 -0.29 14.00
C ILE A 81 -3.35 -0.68 15.16
N SER A 82 -2.57 -1.74 14.97
CA SER A 82 -1.56 -2.19 15.95
C SER A 82 -0.19 -1.60 15.65
N MET A 83 0.16 -1.45 14.37
CA MET A 83 1.45 -0.94 13.95
C MET A 83 1.34 -0.16 12.62
N VAL A 84 2.12 0.90 12.48
CA VAL A 84 2.26 1.65 11.23
C VAL A 84 3.73 1.78 10.89
N GLU A 85 4.07 1.48 9.65
CA GLU A 85 5.40 1.68 9.07
C GLU A 85 5.32 2.69 7.93
N TRP A 86 6.34 3.53 7.82
CA TRP A 86 6.42 4.50 6.74
C TRP A 86 7.87 4.85 6.40
N ASN A 87 8.05 5.36 5.18
CA ASN A 87 9.30 5.95 4.73
C ASN A 87 9.12 7.45 4.51
N ILE A 88 10.19 8.20 4.70
CA ILE A 88 10.21 9.66 4.49
C ILE A 88 11.05 9.94 3.25
N SER A 89 10.44 10.59 2.26
CA SER A 89 11.17 11.18 1.13
C SER A 89 11.46 12.65 1.39
N ALA A 90 12.59 13.10 0.87
CA ALA A 90 13.05 14.47 1.00
C ALA A 90 13.32 15.05 -0.39
N HIS A 91 12.64 16.12 -0.74
CA HIS A 91 12.74 16.78 -2.03
C HIS A 91 13.19 18.22 -1.87
N GLN A 92 14.03 18.71 -2.78
CA GLN A 92 14.33 20.14 -2.83
C GLN A 92 13.16 20.88 -3.48
N LYS A 93 12.76 22.04 -2.94
CA LYS A 93 11.66 22.83 -3.51
C LYS A 93 11.93 23.14 -5.00
N GLY A 94 10.99 22.74 -5.87
CA GLY A 94 11.12 22.89 -7.31
C GLY A 94 11.78 21.70 -8.03
N PHE A 95 12.23 20.68 -7.30
CA PHE A 95 12.81 19.46 -7.85
C PHE A 95 11.99 18.23 -7.44
N SER A 96 11.92 17.25 -8.34
CA SER A 96 11.23 15.97 -8.08
C SER A 96 12.18 14.88 -7.57
N ASP A 97 13.48 15.13 -7.57
CA ASP A 97 14.49 14.15 -7.14
C ASP A 97 14.34 13.85 -5.65
N ASP A 98 14.29 12.56 -5.32
CA ASP A 98 14.28 12.10 -3.94
C ASP A 98 15.71 12.02 -3.42
N LEU A 99 16.00 12.92 -2.48
CA LEU A 99 17.29 13.03 -1.82
C LEU A 99 17.39 12.05 -0.64
N ALA A 100 16.30 11.46 -0.16
CA ALA A 100 16.37 10.45 0.88
C ALA A 100 16.98 9.15 0.32
N VAL A 101 17.81 8.47 1.12
CA VAL A 101 18.33 7.15 0.75
C VAL A 101 17.21 6.11 0.93
N PRO A 102 16.73 5.48 -0.15
CA PRO A 102 15.62 4.53 -0.06
C PRO A 102 16.03 3.31 0.78
N GLY A 103 15.15 2.88 1.68
CA GLY A 103 15.35 1.69 2.52
C GLY A 103 16.45 1.81 3.58
N TYR A 104 17.09 2.98 3.74
CA TYR A 104 18.10 3.16 4.79
C TYR A 104 17.48 3.19 6.18
N GLN A 105 16.32 3.84 6.31
CA GLN A 105 15.62 4.00 7.57
C GLN A 105 14.13 3.86 7.35
N ILE A 106 13.57 2.79 7.91
CA ILE A 106 12.13 2.56 8.00
C ILE A 106 11.69 3.11 9.35
N TYR A 107 10.71 4.01 9.33
CA TYR A 107 10.11 4.54 10.54
C TYR A 107 8.91 3.70 10.91
N SER A 108 8.78 3.35 12.18
CA SER A 108 7.66 2.58 12.67
C SER A 108 7.12 3.15 13.97
N GLN A 109 5.85 2.85 14.21
CA GLN A 109 5.20 3.13 15.47
C GLN A 109 4.26 1.98 15.81
N ASP A 110 4.33 1.53 17.06
CA ASP A 110 3.69 0.33 17.62
C ASP A 110 2.53 0.68 18.57
N LYS A 111 2.06 1.93 18.54
CA LYS A 111 0.98 2.36 19.41
C LYS A 111 -0.35 1.94 18.81
N ILE A 112 -1.10 1.19 19.61
CA ILE A 112 -2.47 0.82 19.30
C ILE A 112 -3.34 2.07 19.09
N LEU A 113 -3.86 2.19 17.88
CA LEU A 113 -4.66 3.31 17.39
C LEU A 113 -6.09 2.82 17.13
N LYS A 114 -6.99 3.12 18.07
CA LYS A 114 -8.42 2.84 17.91
C LYS A 114 -9.00 3.52 16.65
N PRO A 115 -10.17 3.07 16.16
CA PRO A 115 -10.88 3.75 15.08
C PRO A 115 -11.05 5.25 15.37
N ASN A 116 -10.79 6.11 14.38
CA ASN A 116 -10.83 7.57 14.49
C ASN A 116 -9.84 8.20 15.49
N ALA A 117 -8.85 7.43 15.97
CA ALA A 117 -7.80 7.96 16.83
C ALA A 117 -6.68 8.63 16.01
N ARG A 118 -5.98 9.57 16.69
CA ARG A 118 -4.82 10.26 16.15
C ARG A 118 -3.61 10.06 17.05
N TRP A 119 -2.45 9.85 16.44
CA TRP A 119 -1.16 9.92 17.10
C TRP A 119 -0.27 11.00 16.49
N ARG A 120 0.58 11.59 17.34
CA ARG A 120 1.58 12.57 16.95
C ARG A 120 2.90 12.25 17.64
N GLY A 121 4.00 12.41 16.92
CA GLY A 121 5.35 12.22 17.44
C GLY A 121 6.38 12.98 16.62
N CYS A 122 7.60 13.04 17.15
CA CYS A 122 8.74 13.69 16.52
C CYS A 122 9.74 12.63 16.06
N VAL A 123 10.30 12.79 14.86
CA VAL A 123 11.29 11.87 14.29
C VAL A 123 12.47 12.63 13.70
N GLY A 124 13.61 11.94 13.65
CA GLY A 124 14.84 12.43 13.01
C GLY A 124 14.67 12.66 11.51
N LEU A 125 15.61 13.40 10.93
CA LEU A 125 15.71 13.53 9.48
C LEU A 125 16.15 12.20 8.84
N PRO A 126 15.61 11.85 7.65
CA PRO A 126 16.10 10.70 6.92
C PRO A 126 17.54 10.95 6.47
N LYS A 127 18.32 9.88 6.32
CA LYS A 127 19.64 9.98 5.69
C LYS A 127 19.50 10.43 4.25
N LEU A 128 20.24 11.46 3.88
CA LEU A 128 20.26 12.01 2.53
C LEU A 128 21.38 11.38 1.70
N LYS A 129 21.18 11.28 0.38
CA LYS A 129 22.17 10.79 -0.60
C LYS A 129 23.38 11.72 -0.74
N ARG A 130 23.20 13.00 -0.40
CA ARG A 130 24.19 14.05 -0.49
C ARG A 130 23.98 15.05 0.64
N ASP A 131 25.04 15.70 1.07
CA ASP A 131 24.95 16.78 2.05
C ASP A 131 24.26 17.98 1.42
N VAL A 132 23.28 18.52 2.14
CA VAL A 132 22.51 19.70 1.74
C VAL A 132 22.76 20.75 2.82
N GLU A 133 23.37 21.88 2.44
CA GLU A 133 23.71 22.97 3.38
C GLU A 133 22.50 23.52 4.13
N ASN A 134 21.30 23.42 3.55
CA ASN A 134 20.07 23.92 4.16
C ASN A 134 18.96 22.87 4.15
N ALA A 135 18.96 22.00 5.17
CA ALA A 135 17.94 20.98 5.35
C ALA A 135 16.52 21.56 5.54
N SER A 136 16.40 22.80 6.01
CA SER A 136 15.10 23.48 6.18
C SER A 136 14.45 23.90 4.87
N ALA A 137 15.21 23.94 3.77
CA ALA A 137 14.67 24.19 2.42
C ALA A 137 14.07 22.95 1.76
N LEU A 138 14.19 21.79 2.41
CA LEU A 138 13.66 20.52 1.92
C LEU A 138 12.16 20.40 2.26
N VAL A 139 11.43 19.85 1.29
CA VAL A 139 10.03 19.44 1.43
C VAL A 139 10.02 17.95 1.71
N PHE A 140 9.44 17.57 2.84
CA PHE A 140 9.32 16.18 3.27
C PHE A 140 7.94 15.63 2.90
N SER A 141 7.91 14.37 2.49
CA SER A 141 6.67 13.65 2.16
C SER A 141 6.76 12.20 2.61
N ILE A 142 5.61 11.55 2.79
CA ILE A 142 5.54 10.14 3.19
C ILE A 142 5.48 9.25 1.94
N LYS A 143 6.24 8.16 1.94
CA LYS A 143 6.21 7.08 0.95
C LYS A 143 6.11 5.72 1.62
N ASN A 144 5.67 4.71 0.87
CA ASN A 144 5.63 3.30 1.29
C ASN A 144 5.08 3.16 2.71
N ARG A 145 3.81 3.53 2.88
CA ARG A 145 3.11 3.46 4.15
C ARG A 145 2.37 2.13 4.22
N ASP A 146 2.57 1.41 5.29
CA ASP A 146 1.92 0.14 5.57
C ASP A 146 1.34 0.19 6.98
N ALA A 147 0.15 -0.38 7.16
CA ALA A 147 -0.55 -0.42 8.43
C ALA A 147 -1.00 -1.84 8.72
N ILE A 148 -0.72 -2.32 9.93
CA ILE A 148 -1.14 -3.61 10.43
C ILE A 148 -2.38 -3.39 11.29
N PHE A 149 -3.45 -4.11 10.97
CA PHE A 149 -4.72 -4.06 11.70
C PHE A 149 -4.86 -5.30 12.58
N ASP A 150 -5.53 -5.12 13.72
CA ASP A 150 -5.96 -6.20 14.62
C ASP A 150 -7.40 -6.66 14.29
#